data_AF-A0A359LSH6-F1
#
_entry.id   AF-A0A359LSH6-F1
#
_cell.length_a   1.000
_cell.length_b   1.000
_cell.length_c   1.000
_cell.angle_alpha   90.00
_cell.angle_beta   90.00
_cell.angle_gamma   90.00
#
_symmetry.space_group_name_H-M   'P 1'
#
loop_
_entity.id
_entity.type
_entity.pdbx_description
1 polymer ?
#
loop_
_entity_poly.entity_id
_entity_poly.type
_entity_poly.pdbx_seq_one_letter_code
_entity_poly.pdbx_strand_id
1 'polypeptide(L)' 'PESNLVVRGVGLNPTRSALLDFLVSAGGDVKVLELQQQGGELVGDIRVRSSKPRGGVIEKE' A
#
# COMPACT_ATOMS: atom_id res chain seq x y z
N PRO A 1 -0.34 -5.25 20.57
CA PRO A 1 -0.85 -3.88 20.30
C PRO A 1 0.30 -3.01 19.79
N GLU A 2 0.04 -2.09 18.83
CA GLU A 2 1.05 -1.30 18.08
C GLU A 2 1.90 -2.07 17.07
N SER A 3 1.25 -2.79 16.14
CA SER A 3 1.95 -3.40 14.99
C SER A 3 2.58 -2.32 14.12
N ASN A 4 3.83 -2.55 13.72
CA ASN A 4 4.56 -1.73 12.75
C ASN A 4 5.41 -2.66 11.89
N LEU A 5 5.05 -2.79 10.62
CA LEU A 5 5.68 -3.70 9.68
C LEU A 5 6.18 -2.93 8.47
N VAL A 6 7.35 -3.35 7.95
CA VAL A 6 7.83 -2.94 6.63
C VAL A 6 7.93 -4.17 5.74
N VAL A 7 7.23 -4.14 4.61
CA VAL A 7 7.34 -5.15 3.54
C VAL A 7 8.22 -4.55 2.46
N ARG A 8 9.37 -5.18 2.19
CA ARG A 8 10.37 -4.62 1.29
C ARG A 8 10.16 -5.03 -0.16
N GLY A 9 10.55 -4.17 -1.09
CA GLY A 9 10.61 -4.50 -2.52
C GLY A 9 9.27 -4.88 -3.15
N VAL A 10 8.19 -4.22 -2.74
CA VAL A 10 6.84 -4.48 -3.26
C VAL A 10 6.68 -3.81 -4.63
N GLY A 11 6.18 -4.56 -5.61
CA GLY A 11 5.79 -4.02 -6.91
C GLY A 11 4.54 -3.13 -6.77
N LEU A 12 4.63 -1.90 -7.27
CA LEU A 12 3.62 -0.84 -7.16
C LEU A 12 3.05 -0.48 -8.54
N ASN A 13 2.85 -1.49 -9.39
CA ASN A 13 2.19 -1.30 -10.67
C ASN A 13 0.75 -0.80 -10.43
N PRO A 14 0.32 0.34 -11.02
CA PRO A 14 -0.99 0.94 -10.75
C PRO A 14 -2.20 0.01 -10.99
N THR A 15 -2.07 -0.94 -11.91
CA THR A 15 -3.14 -1.91 -12.20
C THR A 15 -3.29 -3.00 -11.13
N ARG A 16 -2.33 -3.12 -10.21
CA ARG A 16 -2.27 -4.11 -9.12
C ARG A 16 -2.28 -3.49 -7.72
N SER A 17 -2.32 -2.16 -7.61
CA SER A 17 -2.23 -1.44 -6.33
C SER A 17 -3.56 -1.05 -5.70
N ALA A 18 -4.71 -1.38 -6.32
CA ALA A 18 -6.03 -0.92 -5.89
C ALA A 18 -6.35 -1.16 -4.40
N LEU A 19 -5.84 -2.26 -3.81
CA LEU A 19 -5.99 -2.52 -2.38
C LEU A 19 -5.24 -1.48 -1.52
N LEU A 20 -4.04 -1.08 -1.92
CA LEU A 20 -3.27 -0.06 -1.19
C LEU A 20 -3.97 1.29 -1.25
N ASP A 21 -4.49 1.65 -2.42
CA ASP A 21 -5.25 2.88 -2.62
C ASP A 21 -6.53 2.90 -1.76
N PHE A 22 -7.26 1.77 -1.75
CA PHE A 22 -8.40 1.57 -0.88
C PHE A 22 -8.03 1.70 0.61
N LEU A 23 -6.99 0.99 1.07
CA LEU A 23 -6.57 1.05 2.46
C LEU A 23 -6.21 2.47 2.89
N VAL A 24 -5.48 3.23 2.06
CA VAL A 24 -5.15 4.63 2.33
C VAL A 24 -6.42 5.49 2.44
N SER A 25 -7.31 5.41 1.44
CA SER A 25 -8.57 6.18 1.43
C SER A 25 -9.53 5.82 2.58
N ALA A 26 -9.48 4.58 3.04
CA ALA A 26 -10.23 4.08 4.19
C ALA A 26 -9.68 4.56 5.55
N GLY A 27 -8.49 5.16 5.60
CA GLY A 27 -7.83 5.58 6.85
C GLY A 27 -6.81 4.57 7.41
N GLY A 28 -6.34 3.66 6.56
CA GLY A 28 -5.19 2.80 6.81
C GLY A 28 -3.90 3.61 6.95
N ASP A 29 -3.06 3.31 7.95
CA ASP A 29 -1.71 3.89 8.04
C ASP A 29 -0.74 3.06 7.19
N VAL A 30 -0.81 3.30 5.88
CA VAL A 30 0.03 2.67 4.85
C VAL A 30 0.87 3.74 4.18
N LYS A 31 2.19 3.53 4.09
CA LYS A 31 3.11 4.45 3.41
C LYS A 31 4.05 3.69 2.48
N VAL A 32 4.29 4.26 1.30
CA VAL A 32 5.37 3.83 0.41
C VAL A 32 6.65 4.56 0.82
N LEU A 33 7.74 3.81 0.94
CA LEU A 33 9.10 4.24 1.23
C LEU A 33 10.00 3.81 0.07
N GLU A 34 11.12 4.52 -0.14
CA GLU A 34 12.16 4.11 -1.10
C GLU A 34 11.62 3.74 -2.50
N LEU A 35 10.64 4.49 -3.00
CA LEU A 35 10.06 4.27 -4.32
C LEU A 35 11.11 4.47 -5.42
N GLN A 36 11.27 3.47 -6.26
CA GLN A 36 12.22 3.43 -7.36
C GLN A 36 11.64 2.71 -8.57
N GLN A 37 12.31 2.82 -9.71
CA GLN A 37 11.97 2.08 -10.92
C GLN A 37 13.00 0.97 -11.15
N GLN A 38 12.55 -0.28 -11.28
CA GLN A 38 13.40 -1.44 -11.54
C GLN A 38 12.81 -2.26 -12.68
N GLY A 39 13.57 -2.47 -13.76
CA GLY A 39 13.09 -3.23 -14.91
C GLY A 39 11.84 -2.67 -15.57
N GLY A 40 11.60 -1.35 -15.46
CA GLY A 40 10.39 -0.68 -15.95
C GLY A 40 9.19 -0.72 -15.01
N GLU A 41 9.27 -1.42 -13.88
CA GLU A 41 8.22 -1.44 -12.85
C GLU A 41 8.55 -0.49 -11.69
N LEU A 42 7.51 0.11 -11.09
CA LEU A 42 7.64 0.82 -9.82
C LEU A 42 7.78 -0.21 -8.70
N VAL A 43 8.80 -0.06 -7.87
CA VAL A 43 9.08 -0.92 -6.71
C VAL A 43 9.35 -0.03 -5.51
N GLY A 44 8.82 -0.38 -4.34
CA GLY A 44 9.08 0.36 -3.11
C GLY A 44 8.79 -0.47 -1.86
N ASP A 45 9.21 0.04 -0.72
CA ASP A 45 8.92 -0.57 0.58
C ASP A 45 7.57 -0.07 1.09
N ILE A 46 6.76 -0.96 1.66
CA ILE A 46 5.47 -0.58 2.25
C ILE A 46 5.56 -0.68 3.76
N ARG A 47 5.38 0.45 4.44
CA ARG A 47 5.21 0.48 5.90
C ARG A 47 3.73 0.50 6.26
N VAL A 48 3.33 -0.42 7.13
CA VAL A 48 1.98 -0.49 7.69
C VAL A 48 2.06 -0.38 9.21
N ARG A 49 1.27 0.52 9.78
CA ARG A 49 1.10 0.63 11.24
C ARG A 49 -0.34 0.30 11.64
N SER A 50 -0.53 -0.09 12.89
CA SER A 50 -1.86 -0.23 13.48
C SER A 50 -2.70 1.03 13.26
N SER A 51 -3.89 0.88 12.68
CA SER A 51 -4.86 1.95 12.50
C SER A 51 -6.30 1.40 12.52
N LYS A 52 -7.30 2.27 12.32
CA LYS A 52 -8.73 1.91 12.32
C LYS A 52 -9.37 2.29 10.98
N PRO A 53 -9.08 1.57 9.88
CA PRO A 53 -9.68 1.88 8.59
C PRO A 53 -11.18 1.60 8.59
N ARG A 54 -11.93 2.36 7.80
CA ARG A 54 -13.35 2.12 7.54
C ARG A 54 -13.52 1.00 6.51
N GLY A 55 -14.63 0.27 6.57
CA GLY A 55 -14.99 -0.70 5.54
C GLY A 55 -15.47 -0.03 4.25
N GLY A 56 -15.44 -0.76 3.14
CA GLY A 56 -15.90 -0.28 1.84
C GLY A 56 -15.77 -1.35 0.75
N VAL A 57 -16.04 -0.96 -0.50
CA VAL A 57 -16.01 -1.84 -1.68
C VAL A 57 -14.91 -1.35 -2.62
N ILE A 58 -14.13 -2.29 -3.16
CA ILE A 58 -13.21 -2.04 -4.27
C ILE A 58 -13.95 -2.46 -5.53
N GLU A 59 -14.46 -1.48 -6.28
CA GLU A 59 -15.09 -1.72 -7.56
C GLU A 59 -14.02 -1.91 -8.64
N LYS A 60 -14.34 -2.76 -9.60
CA LYS A 60 -13.56 -2.92 -10.83
C LYS A 60 -14.42 -2.34 -11.94
N GLU A 61 -13.93 -1.32 -12.63
CA GLU A 61 -14.51 -0.93 -13.93
C GLU A 61 -14.40 -2.09 -14.93
#